data_AF-A0A955YNA6-F1
#
_entry.id   AF-A0A955YNA6-F1
#
_cell.length_a   1.000
_cell.length_b   1.000
_cell.length_c   1.000
_cell.angle_alpha   90.00
_cell.angle_beta   90.00
_cell.angle_gamma   90.00
#
_symmetry.space_group_name_H-M   'P 1'
#
loop_
_entity.id
_entity.type
_entity.pdbx_description
1 polymer ?
#
loop_
_entity_poly.entity_id
_entity_poly.type
_entity_poly.pdbx_seq_one_letter_code
_entity_poly.pdbx_strand_id
1 'polypeptide(L)'
;MLALAEENGSDLVLANDPDADRLAVAVRHEGRYVTLTGNEIGCLFAHYLLEQGPAAPNRLVVASVVSSPMVIAIGHFHGAWSELTLTGHKWIQNRGLELEAREGVRFVFGYEEALGYAVSPAVRDKDGITAAIVMADLAAWCGHQGRTVVGELERMWRLYGMFLSEQVSIVRTGSEGAKAIRGAMTVARTKAPNAFGGVEVEAVQD
;
A
#
# COMPACT_ATOMS: atom_id res chain seq x y z
N MET A 1 -20.21 -1.26 11.75
CA MET A 1 -19.70 -2.30 10.84
C MET A 1 -19.02 -3.43 11.61
N LEU A 2 -17.99 -3.16 12.42
CA LEU A 2 -17.30 -4.20 13.20
C LEU A 2 -18.22 -4.93 14.20
N ALA A 3 -19.07 -4.21 14.94
CA ALA A 3 -20.05 -4.85 15.84
C ALA A 3 -20.98 -5.85 15.11
N LEU A 4 -21.48 -5.48 13.93
CA LEU A 4 -22.30 -6.36 13.10
C LEU A 4 -21.50 -7.56 12.56
N ALA A 5 -20.21 -7.34 12.25
CA ALA A 5 -19.32 -8.42 11.83
C ALA A 5 -19.09 -9.41 12.99
N GLU A 6 -18.89 -8.92 14.22
CA GLU A 6 -18.80 -9.74 15.43
C GLU A 6 -20.07 -10.56 15.67
N GLU A 7 -21.23 -9.93 15.57
CA GLU A 7 -22.55 -10.59 15.70
C GLU A 7 -22.74 -11.71 14.67
N ASN A 8 -22.31 -11.49 13.43
CA ASN A 8 -22.46 -12.45 12.34
C ASN A 8 -21.30 -13.45 12.21
N GLY A 9 -20.18 -13.21 12.90
CA GLY A 9 -18.95 -13.99 12.76
C GLY A 9 -18.26 -13.85 11.39
N SER A 10 -18.39 -12.71 10.70
CA SER A 10 -17.85 -12.51 9.34
C SER A 10 -16.32 -12.58 9.29
N ASP A 11 -15.73 -13.31 8.34
CA ASP A 11 -14.27 -13.40 8.25
C ASP A 11 -13.60 -12.12 7.70
N LEU A 12 -14.33 -11.37 6.89
CA LEU A 12 -13.85 -10.20 6.14
C LEU A 12 -14.87 -9.06 6.23
N VAL A 13 -14.37 -7.85 6.45
CA VAL A 13 -15.14 -6.60 6.45
C VAL A 13 -14.52 -5.65 5.43
N LEU A 14 -15.32 -5.17 4.49
CA LEU A 14 -14.92 -4.29 3.39
C LEU A 14 -15.74 -3.01 3.46
N ALA A 15 -15.07 -1.86 3.40
CA ALA A 15 -15.72 -0.54 3.39
C ALA A 15 -15.11 0.35 2.33
N ASN A 16 -15.98 0.98 1.52
CA ASN A 16 -15.60 1.99 0.55
C ASN A 16 -15.98 3.39 1.05
N ASP A 17 -15.27 4.41 0.58
CA ASP A 17 -15.68 5.80 0.72
C ASP A 17 -16.82 6.15 -0.28
N PRO A 18 -17.48 7.32 -0.14
CA PRO A 18 -18.71 7.61 -0.89
C PRO A 18 -18.59 7.61 -2.42
N ASP A 19 -17.42 7.91 -2.97
CA ASP A 19 -17.10 7.83 -4.41
C ASP A 19 -16.48 6.49 -4.83
N ALA A 20 -16.29 5.58 -3.87
CA ALA A 20 -15.80 4.22 -4.05
C ALA A 20 -14.38 4.12 -4.66
N ASP A 21 -13.55 5.13 -4.41
CA ASP A 21 -12.16 5.16 -4.88
C ASP A 21 -11.17 4.56 -3.85
N ARG A 22 -11.61 4.32 -2.61
CA ARG A 22 -10.80 3.71 -1.55
C ARG A 22 -11.43 2.47 -0.93
N LEU A 23 -10.57 1.60 -0.42
CA LEU A 23 -10.97 0.41 0.33
C LEU A 23 -10.29 0.34 1.71
N ALA A 24 -11.10 0.34 2.76
CA ALA A 24 -10.71 -0.09 4.10
C ALA A 24 -11.06 -1.56 4.31
N VAL A 25 -10.18 -2.29 5.00
CA VAL A 25 -10.33 -3.74 5.25
C VAL A 25 -10.11 -4.04 6.72
N ALA A 26 -11.00 -4.84 7.30
CA ALA A 26 -10.74 -5.53 8.56
C ALA A 26 -10.97 -7.03 8.40
N VAL A 27 -10.13 -7.83 9.06
CA VAL A 27 -10.14 -9.29 8.98
C VAL A 27 -10.25 -9.89 10.37
N ARG A 28 -10.90 -11.05 10.47
CA ARG A 28 -10.94 -11.80 11.72
C ARG A 28 -9.65 -12.60 11.89
N HIS A 29 -8.98 -12.39 13.02
CA HIS A 29 -7.76 -13.09 13.39
C HIS A 29 -7.74 -13.36 14.89
N GLU A 30 -7.49 -14.62 15.28
CA GLU A 30 -7.46 -15.04 16.69
C GLU A 30 -8.70 -14.61 17.50
N GLY A 31 -9.88 -14.66 16.87
CA GLY A 31 -11.15 -14.32 17.49
C GLY A 31 -11.43 -12.81 17.61
N ARG A 32 -10.57 -11.93 17.08
CA ARG A 32 -10.76 -10.47 17.08
C ARG A 32 -10.68 -9.89 15.67
N TYR A 33 -11.24 -8.70 15.46
CA TYR A 33 -11.04 -7.97 14.21
C TYR A 33 -9.77 -7.13 14.25
N VAL A 34 -8.96 -7.28 13.20
CA VAL A 34 -7.77 -6.47 12.94
C VAL A 34 -8.04 -5.61 11.72
N THR A 35 -7.98 -4.29 11.89
CA THR A 35 -8.03 -3.34 10.77
C THR A 35 -6.65 -3.26 10.13
N LEU A 36 -6.59 -3.48 8.83
CA LEU A 36 -5.34 -3.38 8.07
C LEU A 36 -5.10 -1.92 7.64
N THR A 37 -3.85 -1.49 7.71
CA THR A 37 -3.40 -0.21 7.14
C THR A 37 -3.35 -0.28 5.62
N GLY A 38 -3.35 0.88 4.95
CA GLY A 38 -3.24 0.89 3.49
C GLY A 38 -1.94 0.34 2.96
N ASN A 39 -0.85 0.43 3.73
CA ASN A 39 0.41 -0.21 3.38
C ASN A 39 0.33 -1.74 3.46
N GLU A 40 -0.31 -2.29 4.49
CA GLU A 40 -0.48 -3.73 4.63
C GLU A 40 -1.37 -4.30 3.51
N ILE A 41 -2.49 -3.63 3.22
CA ILE A 41 -3.38 -4.00 2.11
C ILE A 41 -2.64 -3.89 0.76
N GLY A 42 -1.92 -2.79 0.54
CA GLY A 42 -1.16 -2.58 -0.69
C GLY A 42 -0.09 -3.64 -0.91
N CYS A 43 0.63 -4.04 0.14
CA CYS A 43 1.61 -5.12 0.07
C CYS A 43 0.94 -6.47 -0.22
N LEU A 44 -0.17 -6.78 0.46
CA LEU A 44 -0.95 -7.99 0.23
C LEU A 44 -1.42 -8.09 -1.23
N PHE A 45 -1.96 -7.00 -1.80
CA PHE A 45 -2.34 -6.95 -3.20
C PHE A 45 -1.16 -7.12 -4.15
N ALA A 46 -0.05 -6.42 -3.94
CA ALA A 46 1.13 -6.58 -4.78
C ALA A 46 1.63 -8.03 -4.78
N HIS A 47 1.72 -8.64 -3.60
CA HIS A 47 2.14 -10.04 -3.48
C HIS A 47 1.16 -10.99 -4.19
N TYR A 48 -0.13 -10.87 -3.87
CA TYR A 48 -1.15 -11.75 -4.41
C TYR A 48 -1.29 -11.64 -5.93
N LEU A 49 -1.33 -10.42 -6.48
CA LEU A 49 -1.46 -10.20 -7.93
C LEU A 49 -0.24 -10.68 -8.71
N LEU A 50 0.97 -10.63 -8.11
CA LEU A 50 2.17 -11.18 -8.73
C LEU A 50 2.31 -12.70 -8.56
N GLU A 51 1.79 -13.27 -7.47
CA GLU A 51 1.82 -14.71 -7.20
C GLU A 51 0.73 -15.48 -7.97
N GLN A 52 -0.51 -14.98 -7.96
CA GLN A 52 -1.70 -15.66 -8.52
C GLN A 52 -2.15 -15.08 -9.86
N GLY A 53 -1.67 -13.89 -10.23
CA GLY A 53 -1.97 -13.30 -11.54
C GLY A 53 -1.35 -14.08 -12.69
N PRO A 54 -1.77 -13.81 -13.95
CA PRO A 54 -1.23 -14.49 -15.11
C PRO A 54 0.29 -14.38 -15.19
N ALA A 55 0.95 -15.50 -15.45
CA ALA A 55 2.38 -15.52 -15.75
C ALA A 55 2.63 -14.74 -17.04
N ALA A 56 3.17 -13.53 -16.89
CA ALA A 56 3.50 -12.64 -17.99
C ALA A 56 4.88 -12.01 -17.74
N PRO A 57 5.69 -11.81 -18.79
CA PRO A 57 6.92 -11.04 -18.67
C PRO A 57 6.63 -9.56 -18.42
N ASN A 58 7.62 -8.85 -17.90
CA ASN A 58 7.64 -7.38 -17.79
C ASN A 58 6.45 -6.80 -16.99
N ARG A 59 6.04 -7.46 -15.91
CA ARG A 59 5.00 -6.95 -15.00
C ARG A 59 5.50 -5.72 -14.25
N LEU A 60 4.63 -4.75 -14.01
CA LEU A 60 4.95 -3.49 -13.33
C LEU A 60 4.04 -3.28 -12.11
N VAL A 61 4.66 -2.95 -10.98
CA VAL A 61 3.99 -2.43 -9.78
C VAL A 61 4.49 -1.02 -9.46
N VAL A 62 3.61 -0.12 -9.07
CA VAL A 62 3.97 1.28 -8.79
C VAL A 62 3.33 1.74 -7.47
N ALA A 63 4.01 2.56 -6.69
CA ALA A 63 3.42 3.13 -5.48
C ALA A 63 3.84 4.59 -5.25
N SER A 64 3.14 5.30 -4.36
CA SER A 64 3.59 6.62 -3.91
C SER A 64 4.87 6.50 -3.06
N VAL A 65 5.70 7.53 -3.05
CA VAL A 65 6.97 7.58 -2.27
C VAL A 65 6.76 7.52 -0.76
N VAL A 66 5.56 7.84 -0.28
CA VAL A 66 5.17 7.75 1.14
C VAL A 66 4.49 6.42 1.47
N SER A 67 4.26 5.56 0.47
CA SER A 67 3.85 4.17 0.67
C SER A 67 5.03 3.29 1.07
N SER A 68 4.71 2.11 1.63
CA SER A 68 5.71 1.16 2.09
C SER A 68 6.64 0.73 0.95
N PRO A 69 7.97 0.84 1.12
CA PRO A 69 8.93 0.37 0.12
C PRO A 69 8.97 -1.17 0.02
N MET A 70 8.25 -1.90 0.89
CA MET A 70 8.08 -3.35 0.77
C MET A 70 7.53 -3.77 -0.59
N VAL A 71 6.73 -2.94 -1.26
CA VAL A 71 6.23 -3.21 -2.61
C VAL A 71 7.37 -3.40 -3.64
N ILE A 72 8.49 -2.69 -3.46
CA ILE A 72 9.68 -2.82 -4.28
C ILE A 72 10.35 -4.18 -4.01
N ALA A 73 10.48 -4.57 -2.73
CA ALA A 73 11.01 -5.88 -2.36
C ALA A 73 10.16 -7.04 -2.91
N ILE A 74 8.83 -6.90 -2.85
CA ILE A 74 7.87 -7.84 -3.44
C ILE A 74 8.05 -7.93 -4.96
N GLY A 75 8.12 -6.78 -5.64
CA GLY A 75 8.33 -6.72 -7.08
C GLY A 75 9.62 -7.42 -7.51
N HIS A 76 10.74 -7.11 -6.86
CA HIS A 76 12.04 -7.74 -7.11
C HIS A 76 12.00 -9.26 -6.92
N PHE A 77 11.38 -9.75 -5.84
CA PHE A 77 11.25 -11.19 -5.59
C PHE A 77 10.50 -11.91 -6.73
N HIS A 78 9.49 -11.27 -7.30
CA HIS A 78 8.66 -11.80 -8.37
C HIS A 78 9.19 -11.50 -9.78
N GLY A 79 10.37 -10.90 -9.90
CA GLY A 79 10.94 -10.47 -11.18
C GLY A 79 10.10 -9.41 -11.91
N ALA A 80 9.33 -8.62 -11.16
CA ALA A 80 8.54 -7.51 -11.68
C ALA A 80 9.33 -6.20 -11.60
N TRP A 81 9.04 -5.30 -12.54
CA TRP A 81 9.44 -3.90 -12.46
C TRP A 81 8.68 -3.25 -11.30
N SER A 82 9.37 -2.42 -10.54
CA SER A 82 8.79 -1.77 -9.37
C SER A 82 9.34 -0.36 -9.23
N GLU A 83 8.45 0.63 -9.14
CA GLU A 83 8.84 2.04 -9.03
C GLU A 83 8.03 2.81 -7.99
N LEU A 84 8.67 3.83 -7.40
CA LEU A 84 8.00 4.81 -6.56
C LEU A 84 7.83 6.13 -7.32
N THR A 85 6.66 6.75 -7.19
CA THR A 85 6.36 8.08 -7.76
C THR A 85 6.01 9.08 -6.66
N LEU A 86 5.89 10.37 -7.00
CA LEU A 86 5.34 11.36 -6.08
C LEU A 86 3.90 11.00 -5.65
N THR A 87 3.47 11.52 -4.51
CA THR A 87 2.09 11.38 -4.01
C THR A 87 1.08 11.95 -5.02
N GLY A 88 -0.02 11.23 -5.20
CA GLY A 88 -1.10 11.48 -6.13
C GLY A 88 -1.19 10.40 -7.20
N HIS A 89 -2.33 9.69 -7.24
CA HIS A 89 -2.58 8.59 -8.17
C HIS A 89 -2.35 8.90 -9.66
N LYS A 90 -2.47 10.17 -10.07
CA LYS A 90 -2.11 10.61 -11.42
C LYS A 90 -0.68 10.26 -11.81
N TRP A 91 0.27 10.31 -10.87
CA TRP A 91 1.68 10.02 -11.13
C TRP A 91 1.91 8.53 -11.33
N ILE A 92 1.21 7.70 -10.56
CA ILE A 92 1.21 6.24 -10.68
C ILE A 92 0.74 5.84 -12.07
N GLN A 93 -0.44 6.34 -12.48
CA GLN A 93 -1.04 5.98 -13.78
C GLN A 93 -0.26 6.53 -14.97
N ASN A 94 0.18 7.79 -14.90
CA ASN A 94 1.02 8.38 -15.96
C ASN A 94 2.33 7.61 -16.11
N ARG A 95 2.95 7.18 -15.01
CA ARG A 95 4.19 6.42 -15.06
C ARG A 95 3.97 5.02 -15.63
N GLY A 96 2.88 4.36 -15.25
CA GLY A 96 2.46 3.09 -15.84
C GLY A 96 2.30 3.19 -17.35
N LEU A 97 1.53 4.19 -17.83
CA LEU A 97 1.30 4.43 -19.25
C LEU A 97 2.61 4.75 -20.01
N GLU A 98 3.49 5.56 -19.43
CA GLU A 98 4.78 5.89 -20.03
C GLU A 98 5.64 4.63 -20.24
N LEU A 99 5.76 3.79 -19.21
CA LEU A 99 6.56 2.58 -19.26
C LEU A 99 5.92 1.51 -20.18
N GLU A 100 4.60 1.38 -20.17
CA GLU A 100 3.87 0.52 -21.12
C GLU A 100 4.20 0.91 -22.56
N ALA A 101 4.23 2.21 -22.87
CA ALA A 101 4.54 2.71 -24.22
C ALA A 101 6.03 2.58 -24.59
N ARG A 102 6.94 2.84 -23.64
CA ARG A 102 8.39 2.90 -23.90
C ARG A 102 9.09 1.56 -23.81
N GLU A 103 8.76 0.79 -22.77
CA GLU A 103 9.47 -0.45 -22.39
C GLU A 103 8.63 -1.70 -22.65
N GLY A 104 7.35 -1.56 -23.00
CA GLY A 104 6.45 -2.69 -23.21
C GLY A 104 6.18 -3.49 -21.92
N VAL A 105 6.34 -2.86 -20.75
CA VAL A 105 5.91 -3.44 -19.47
C VAL A 105 4.38 -3.50 -19.41
N ARG A 106 3.85 -4.24 -18.43
CA ARG A 106 2.41 -4.40 -18.21
C ARG A 106 2.07 -3.94 -16.82
N PHE A 107 1.25 -2.90 -16.71
CA PHE A 107 0.78 -2.44 -15.41
C PHE A 107 -0.08 -3.53 -14.74
N VAL A 108 0.35 -3.96 -13.55
CA VAL A 108 -0.36 -4.95 -12.74
C VAL A 108 -1.02 -4.28 -11.54
N PHE A 109 -0.31 -3.37 -10.88
CA PHE A 109 -0.76 -2.79 -9.63
C PHE A 109 -0.21 -1.38 -9.39
N GLY A 110 -1.05 -0.50 -8.87
CA GLY A 110 -0.68 0.82 -8.40
C GLY A 110 -1.37 1.17 -7.10
N TYR A 111 -0.69 1.76 -6.11
CA TYR A 111 -1.39 2.19 -4.90
C TYR A 111 -0.78 3.39 -4.16
N GLU A 112 -1.63 3.99 -3.33
CA GLU A 112 -1.26 4.96 -2.30
C GLU A 112 -1.66 4.40 -0.92
N GLU A 113 -0.84 4.66 0.09
CA GLU A 113 -1.03 4.27 1.49
C GLU A 113 -2.32 4.82 2.10
N ALA A 114 -2.86 5.89 1.50
CA ALA A 114 -4.16 6.49 1.83
C ALA A 114 -5.38 5.66 1.35
N LEU A 115 -5.23 4.33 1.28
CA LEU A 115 -6.26 3.34 0.94
C LEU A 115 -6.73 3.33 -0.53
N GLY A 116 -5.95 3.90 -1.45
CA GLY A 116 -6.29 3.98 -2.88
C GLY A 116 -5.54 2.95 -3.70
N TYR A 117 -6.25 2.09 -4.43
CA TYR A 117 -5.66 0.96 -5.16
C TYR A 117 -6.17 0.89 -6.60
N ALA A 118 -5.27 0.60 -7.53
CA ALA A 118 -5.57 0.23 -8.91
C ALA A 118 -5.00 -1.18 -9.15
N VAL A 119 -5.88 -2.19 -9.10
CA VAL A 119 -5.53 -3.63 -9.16
C VAL A 119 -5.62 -4.22 -10.56
N SER A 120 -5.86 -3.37 -11.57
CA SER A 120 -6.03 -3.75 -12.97
C SER A 120 -5.80 -2.55 -13.89
N PRO A 121 -5.30 -2.74 -15.13
CA PRO A 121 -5.21 -1.67 -16.11
C PRO A 121 -6.57 -1.24 -16.70
N ALA A 122 -7.66 -1.93 -16.35
CA ALA A 122 -9.01 -1.63 -16.85
C ALA A 122 -9.54 -0.28 -16.33
N VAL A 123 -9.17 0.10 -15.11
CA VAL A 123 -9.50 1.40 -14.52
C VAL A 123 -8.17 2.13 -14.26
N ARG A 124 -7.98 3.27 -14.94
CA ARG A 124 -6.78 4.11 -14.80
C ARG A 124 -6.97 5.17 -13.71
N ASP A 125 -7.56 4.73 -12.60
CA ASP A 125 -7.75 5.48 -11.37
C ASP A 125 -7.86 4.50 -10.19
N LYS A 126 -7.96 5.01 -8.98
CA LYS A 126 -8.26 4.19 -7.81
C LYS A 126 -9.68 3.62 -7.93
N ASP A 127 -9.83 2.35 -7.60
CA ASP A 127 -11.10 1.63 -7.69
C ASP A 127 -11.24 0.70 -6.49
N GLY A 128 -11.95 1.19 -5.47
CA GLY A 128 -12.21 0.45 -4.25
C GLY A 128 -13.15 -0.75 -4.45
N ILE A 129 -13.97 -0.75 -5.52
CA ILE A 129 -14.85 -1.87 -5.85
C ILE A 129 -14.04 -3.04 -6.40
N THR A 130 -13.18 -2.82 -7.39
CA THR A 130 -12.32 -3.92 -7.89
C THR A 130 -11.30 -4.35 -6.86
N ALA A 131 -10.77 -3.42 -6.05
CA ALA A 131 -9.95 -3.77 -4.90
C ALA A 131 -10.70 -4.66 -3.90
N ALA A 132 -11.99 -4.41 -3.64
CA ALA A 132 -12.79 -5.22 -2.73
C ALA A 132 -12.95 -6.67 -3.24
N ILE A 133 -13.14 -6.84 -4.56
CA ILE A 133 -13.20 -8.16 -5.19
C ILE A 133 -11.86 -8.89 -5.05
N VAL A 134 -10.75 -8.22 -5.34
CA VAL A 134 -9.39 -8.79 -5.18
C VAL A 134 -9.13 -9.15 -3.72
N MET A 135 -9.57 -8.34 -2.76
CA MET A 135 -9.43 -8.65 -1.33
C MET A 135 -10.23 -9.89 -0.91
N ALA A 136 -11.44 -10.06 -1.44
CA ALA A 136 -12.25 -11.24 -1.18
C ALA A 136 -11.58 -12.51 -1.75
N ASP A 137 -11.03 -12.43 -2.96
CA ASP A 137 -10.32 -13.56 -3.59
C ASP A 137 -9.00 -13.87 -2.87
N LEU A 138 -8.24 -12.85 -2.46
CA LEU A 138 -7.04 -13.00 -1.63
C LEU A 138 -7.37 -13.70 -0.31
N ALA A 139 -8.43 -13.28 0.39
CA ALA A 139 -8.83 -13.92 1.64
C ALA A 139 -9.23 -15.39 1.45
N ALA A 140 -9.96 -15.70 0.37
CA ALA A 140 -10.31 -17.08 0.01
C ALA A 140 -9.06 -17.91 -0.33
N TRP A 141 -8.11 -17.34 -1.07
CA TRP A 141 -6.84 -17.96 -1.39
C TRP A 141 -6.02 -18.27 -0.13
N CYS A 142 -5.91 -17.31 0.80
CA CYS A 142 -5.26 -17.56 2.10
C CYS A 142 -5.94 -18.73 2.83
N GLY A 143 -7.27 -18.74 2.87
CA GLY A 143 -8.05 -19.82 3.51
C GLY A 143 -7.81 -21.18 2.87
N HIS A 144 -7.74 -21.26 1.53
CA HIS A 144 -7.41 -22.50 0.81
C HIS A 144 -6.01 -23.03 1.14
N GLN A 145 -5.10 -22.13 1.49
CA GLN A 145 -3.74 -22.44 1.92
C GLN A 145 -3.63 -22.70 3.44
N GLY A 146 -4.76 -22.75 4.17
CA GLY A 146 -4.78 -22.95 5.62
C GLY A 146 -4.24 -21.76 6.42
N ARG A 147 -4.24 -20.55 5.85
CA ARG A 147 -3.72 -19.32 6.46
C ARG A 147 -4.80 -18.27 6.62
N THR A 148 -4.66 -17.41 7.62
CA THR A 148 -5.43 -16.15 7.69
C THR A 148 -4.74 -15.08 6.85
N VAL A 149 -5.45 -14.00 6.50
CA VAL A 149 -4.85 -12.84 5.84
C VAL A 149 -3.72 -12.23 6.68
N VAL A 150 -3.89 -12.13 8.00
CA VAL A 150 -2.84 -11.66 8.92
C VAL A 150 -1.65 -12.63 8.92
N GLY A 151 -1.89 -13.93 8.96
CA GLY A 151 -0.83 -14.94 8.88
C GLY A 151 -0.05 -14.86 7.57
N GLU A 152 -0.72 -14.50 6.48
CA GLU A 152 -0.06 -14.26 5.20
C GLU A 152 0.81 -13.01 5.22
N LEU A 153 0.31 -11.90 5.79
CA LEU A 153 1.09 -10.68 5.98
C LEU A 153 2.35 -10.95 6.82
N GLU A 154 2.23 -11.70 7.91
CA GLU A 154 3.41 -12.06 8.72
C GLU A 154 4.39 -12.96 7.96
N ARG A 155 3.90 -13.89 7.14
CA ARG A 155 4.75 -14.71 6.29
C ARG A 155 5.52 -13.84 5.29
N MET A 156 4.84 -12.86 4.69
CA MET A 156 5.45 -11.89 3.79
C MET A 156 6.51 -11.04 4.49
N TRP A 157 6.32 -10.62 5.76
CA TRP A 157 7.36 -9.92 6.51
C TRP A 157 8.61 -10.78 6.72
N ARG A 158 8.45 -12.10 6.93
CA ARG A 158 9.60 -13.02 7.04
C ARG A 158 10.29 -13.24 5.69
N LEU A 159 9.55 -13.15 4.58
CA LEU A 159 10.05 -13.39 3.23
C LEU A 159 10.73 -12.17 2.60
N TYR A 160 10.14 -10.99 2.75
CA TYR A 160 10.56 -9.75 2.07
C TYR A 160 11.27 -8.76 2.99
N GLY A 161 11.21 -8.99 4.30
CA GLY A 161 11.63 -8.03 5.33
C GLY A 161 10.45 -7.38 6.03
N MET A 162 10.69 -6.88 7.24
CA MET A 162 9.68 -6.26 8.08
C MET A 162 9.64 -4.74 7.83
N PHE A 163 8.49 -4.25 7.37
CA PHE A 163 8.27 -2.83 7.09
C PHE A 163 7.10 -2.35 7.93
N LEU A 164 7.39 -1.55 8.94
CA LEU A 164 6.40 -0.94 9.82
C LEU A 164 6.21 0.52 9.46
N SER A 165 4.96 0.96 9.39
CA SER A 165 4.61 2.34 9.12
C SER A 165 3.52 2.83 10.08
N GLU A 166 3.67 4.05 10.58
CA GLU A 166 2.67 4.74 11.37
C GLU A 166 2.54 6.19 10.85
N GLN A 167 1.31 6.69 10.78
CA GLN A 167 1.05 8.07 10.38
C GLN A 167 0.81 8.93 11.61
N VAL A 168 1.65 9.96 11.78
CA VAL A 168 1.51 10.93 12.87
C VAL A 168 1.02 12.27 12.31
N SER A 169 -0.18 12.69 12.73
CA SER A 169 -0.76 13.98 12.35
C SER A 169 -0.61 15.00 13.48
N ILE A 170 0.11 16.09 13.21
CA ILE A 170 0.38 17.16 14.18
C ILE A 170 -0.33 18.43 13.70
N VAL A 171 -1.47 18.75 14.33
CA VAL A 171 -2.23 19.95 14.00
C VAL A 171 -1.60 21.20 14.62
N ARG A 172 -1.43 22.25 13.81
CA ARG A 172 -0.98 23.59 14.21
C ARG A 172 -1.92 24.62 13.61
N THR A 173 -2.50 25.49 14.44
CA THR A 173 -3.56 26.40 14.02
C THR A 173 -3.08 27.85 13.92
N GLY A 174 -3.78 28.62 13.08
CA GLY A 174 -3.54 30.06 12.92
C GLY A 174 -2.19 30.42 12.26
N SER A 175 -1.90 31.71 12.26
CA SER A 175 -0.68 32.27 11.67
C SER A 175 0.60 31.75 12.35
N GLU A 176 0.57 31.60 13.68
CA GLU A 176 1.67 31.01 14.45
C GLU A 176 1.89 29.54 14.10
N GLY A 177 0.82 28.76 13.92
CA GLY A 177 0.93 27.39 13.42
C GLY A 177 1.57 27.30 12.04
N ALA A 178 1.17 28.18 11.11
CA ALA A 178 1.77 28.24 9.78
C ALA A 178 3.26 28.62 9.82
N LYS A 179 3.67 29.52 10.73
CA LYS A 179 5.09 29.83 10.97
C LYS A 179 5.84 28.63 11.51
N ALA A 180 5.26 27.91 12.47
CA ALA A 180 5.87 26.71 13.04
C ALA A 180 6.10 25.61 12.00
N ILE A 181 5.10 25.35 11.13
CA ILE A 181 5.23 24.38 10.02
C ILE A 181 6.36 24.79 9.06
N ARG A 182 6.39 26.06 8.64
CA ARG A 182 7.47 26.56 7.76
C ARG A 182 8.85 26.42 8.42
N GLY A 183 8.95 26.77 9.70
CA GLY A 183 10.18 26.62 10.48
C GLY A 183 10.66 25.16 10.52
N ALA A 184 9.74 24.22 10.82
CA ALA A 184 10.06 22.80 10.85
C ALA A 184 10.57 22.28 9.50
N MET A 185 9.90 22.66 8.39
CA MET A 185 10.34 22.28 7.05
C MET A 185 11.71 22.87 6.69
N THR A 186 12.01 24.11 7.09
CA THR A 186 13.34 24.71 6.90
C THR A 186 14.40 23.92 7.66
N VAL A 187 14.13 23.51 8.91
CA VAL A 187 15.07 22.68 9.69
C VAL A 187 15.27 21.34 9.01
N ALA A 188 14.22 20.65 8.58
CA ALA A 188 14.33 19.35 7.91
C ALA A 188 15.24 19.41 6.67
N ARG A 189 15.12 20.47 5.85
CA ARG A 189 15.93 20.67 4.65
C ARG A 189 17.38 21.04 4.91
N THR A 190 17.61 21.90 5.91
CA THR A 190 18.93 22.51 6.13
C THR A 190 19.76 21.81 7.19
N LYS A 191 19.11 21.00 8.03
CA LYS A 191 19.69 20.30 9.18
C LYS A 191 19.04 18.92 9.33
N ALA A 192 19.06 18.14 8.25
CA ALA A 192 18.64 16.75 8.30
C ALA A 192 19.48 15.98 9.33
N PRO A 193 18.88 15.06 10.11
CA PRO A 193 19.62 14.22 11.03
C PRO A 193 20.59 13.31 10.25
N ASN A 194 21.73 13.00 10.86
CA ASN A 194 22.72 12.08 10.30
C ASN A 194 22.54 10.63 10.79
N ALA A 195 21.66 10.40 11.76
CA ALA A 195 21.32 9.08 12.26
C ALA A 195 19.92 9.04 12.91
N PHE A 196 19.28 7.87 12.88
CA PHE A 196 18.06 7.55 13.63
C PHE A 196 18.25 6.25 14.39
N GLY A 197 17.96 6.23 15.69
CA GLY A 197 18.04 4.99 16.49
C GLY A 197 19.41 4.31 16.48
N GLY A 198 20.50 5.05 16.22
CA GLY A 198 21.85 4.51 16.09
C GLY A 198 22.23 4.02 14.69
N VAL A 199 21.34 4.16 13.70
CA VAL A 199 21.59 3.83 12.28
C VAL A 199 21.89 5.11 11.52
N GLU A 200 22.97 5.12 10.74
CA GLU A 200 23.36 6.27 9.91
C GLU A 200 22.37 6.52 8.78
N VAL A 201 22.16 7.79 8.44
CA VAL A 201 21.33 8.20 7.31
C VAL A 201 22.16 8.11 6.03
N GLU A 202 21.77 7.21 5.12
CA GLU A 202 22.46 6.99 3.84
C GLU A 202 22.09 8.04 2.78
N ALA A 203 20.85 8.54 2.81
CA ALA A 203 20.35 9.49 1.83
C ALA A 203 19.27 10.40 2.42
N VAL A 204 19.20 11.62 1.89
CA VAL A 204 18.13 12.60 2.16
C VAL A 204 17.62 13.12 0.83
N GLN A 205 16.30 13.19 0.68
CA GLN A 205 15.63 13.67 -0.52
C GLN A 205 14.51 14.65 -0.12
N ASP A 206 14.37 15.75 -0.85
CA ASP A 206 13.30 16.77 -0.75
C ASP A 206 12.75 17.07 -2.15
#